data_AF-A0A014MFU4-F1
#
_entry.id   AF-A0A014MFU4-F1
#
_cell.length_a   1.000
_cell.length_b   1.000
_cell.length_c   1.000
_cell.angle_alpha   90.00
_cell.angle_beta   90.00
_cell.angle_gamma   90.00
#
_symmetry.space_group_name_H-M   'P 1'
#
loop_
_entity.id
_entity.type
_entity.pdbx_description
1 polymer ?
#
loop_
_entity_poly.entity_id
_entity_poly.type
_entity_poly.pdbx_seq_one_letter_code
_entity_poly.pdbx_strand_id
1 'polypeptide(L)'
;MRRSIESRAALPDLRDIFLCHAWDDRQGAAKELHDQLESRGVSVWFSEKDVALGTSLLREIDKGLAKSRVGIVLVTPSLLSRVRGEGIAEKELSALLARDLLVPIVHDTTYEALRDVSPLLGSRSGLSTKDASMAAVAAKLAELVAV
;
A
#
# COMPACT_ATOMS: atom_id res chain seq x y z
N MET A 1 -11.71 9.78 -5.67
CA MET A 1 -11.08 8.47 -5.94
C MET A 1 -11.28 7.99 -7.37
N ARG A 2 -12.48 7.59 -7.85
CA ARG A 2 -12.66 7.02 -9.21
C ARG A 2 -12.12 7.88 -10.36
N ARG A 3 -12.42 9.18 -10.35
CA ARG A 3 -12.01 10.14 -11.40
C ARG A 3 -10.47 10.29 -11.56
N SER A 4 -9.70 10.03 -10.50
CA SER A 4 -8.23 10.14 -10.51
C SER A 4 -7.53 8.89 -11.04
N ILE A 5 -8.21 7.73 -11.00
CA ILE A 5 -7.70 6.44 -11.46
C ILE A 5 -7.90 6.28 -12.98
N GLU A 6 -9.04 6.77 -13.49
CA GLU A 6 -9.40 6.73 -14.92
C GLU A 6 -8.45 7.58 -15.79
N SER A 7 -8.02 8.76 -15.34
CA SER A 7 -7.20 9.67 -16.17
C SER A 7 -5.77 9.17 -16.43
N ARG A 8 -5.31 8.13 -15.70
CA ARG A 8 -3.92 7.64 -15.75
C ARG A 8 -3.76 6.32 -16.53
N ALA A 9 -4.85 5.74 -17.01
CA ALA A 9 -4.85 4.50 -17.79
C ALA A 9 -4.18 4.62 -19.18
N ALA A 10 -3.86 5.83 -19.63
CA ALA A 10 -3.30 6.10 -20.97
C ALA A 10 -1.76 6.09 -21.05
N LEU A 11 -1.04 5.77 -19.97
CA LEU A 11 0.43 5.78 -19.94
C LEU A 11 0.98 4.35 -20.16
N PRO A 12 1.85 4.12 -21.17
CA PRO A 12 2.19 2.79 -21.68
C PRO A 12 3.06 1.90 -20.76
N ASP A 13 3.41 2.35 -19.55
CA ASP A 13 4.27 1.61 -18.61
C ASP A 13 3.75 1.71 -17.16
N LEU A 14 2.47 2.07 -17.00
CA LEU A 14 1.86 2.31 -15.70
C LEU A 14 1.30 1.00 -15.13
N ARG A 15 1.77 0.61 -13.95
CA ARG A 15 1.26 -0.56 -13.22
C ARG A 15 -0.09 -0.23 -12.59
N ASP A 16 -0.91 -1.24 -12.36
CA ASP A 16 -2.22 -1.02 -11.73
C ASP A 16 -2.07 -0.65 -10.27
N ILE A 17 -1.22 -1.40 -9.56
CA ILE A 17 -1.07 -1.30 -8.11
C ILE A 17 0.41 -1.21 -7.74
N PHE A 18 0.74 -0.29 -6.85
CA PHE A 18 2.01 -0.30 -6.11
C PHE A 18 1.79 -0.92 -4.74
N LEU A 19 2.54 -1.98 -4.40
CA LEU A 19 2.46 -2.64 -3.10
C LEU A 19 3.62 -2.23 -2.19
N CYS A 20 3.33 -1.33 -1.25
CA CYS A 20 4.23 -0.93 -0.18
C CYS A 20 4.05 -1.86 1.03
N HIS A 21 5.14 -2.46 1.50
CA HIS A 21 5.15 -3.39 2.63
C HIS A 21 6.48 -3.28 3.38
N ALA A 22 6.54 -3.81 4.60
CA ALA A 22 7.82 -3.92 5.30
C ALA A 22 8.66 -5.06 4.71
N TRP A 23 9.99 -4.92 4.76
CA TRP A 23 10.93 -5.91 4.23
C TRP A 23 10.69 -7.32 4.79
N ASP A 24 10.29 -7.42 6.05
CA ASP A 24 10.04 -8.70 6.73
C ASP A 24 8.80 -9.42 6.17
N ASP A 25 7.87 -8.69 5.55
CA ASP A 25 6.63 -9.27 5.01
C ASP A 25 6.81 -9.78 3.56
N ARG A 26 7.97 -9.55 2.94
CA ARG A 26 8.23 -9.83 1.52
C ARG A 26 8.02 -11.29 1.11
N GLN A 27 8.22 -12.23 2.04
CA GLN A 27 8.02 -13.66 1.81
C GLN A 27 6.69 -14.19 2.40
N GLY A 28 5.99 -13.36 3.17
CA GLY A 28 4.72 -13.71 3.81
C GLY A 28 3.55 -12.99 3.13
N ALA A 29 2.87 -12.15 3.90
CA ALA A 29 1.64 -11.48 3.49
C ALA A 29 1.75 -10.65 2.21
N ALA A 30 2.91 -10.01 1.96
CA ALA A 30 3.09 -9.21 0.75
C ALA A 30 3.17 -10.09 -0.50
N LYS A 31 3.88 -11.22 -0.42
CA LYS A 31 3.94 -12.21 -1.51
C LYS A 31 2.58 -12.82 -1.78
N GLU A 32 1.87 -13.21 -0.73
CA GLU A 32 0.53 -13.78 -0.86
C GLU A 32 -0.42 -12.80 -1.57
N LEU A 33 -0.46 -11.53 -1.12
CA LEU A 33 -1.30 -10.52 -1.75
C LEU A 33 -0.93 -10.27 -3.21
N HIS A 34 0.37 -10.23 -3.52
CA HIS A 34 0.85 -10.09 -4.88
C HIS A 34 0.41 -11.25 -5.78
N ASP A 35 0.66 -12.50 -5.37
CA ASP A 35 0.32 -13.67 -6.17
C ASP A 35 -1.20 -13.76 -6.41
N GLN A 36 -2.01 -13.35 -5.42
CA GLN A 36 -3.46 -13.22 -5.55
C GLN A 36 -3.90 -12.11 -6.52
N LEU A 37 -3.15 -11.02 -6.64
CA LEU A 37 -3.43 -9.94 -7.58
C LEU A 37 -2.99 -10.31 -9.00
N GLU A 38 -1.79 -10.88 -9.17
CA GLU A 38 -1.29 -11.32 -10.47
C GLU A 38 -2.14 -12.44 -11.07
N SER A 39 -2.59 -13.40 -10.26
CA SER A 39 -3.51 -14.44 -10.71
C SER A 39 -4.86 -13.90 -11.21
N ARG A 40 -5.19 -12.65 -10.89
CA ARG A 40 -6.38 -11.92 -11.38
C ARG A 40 -6.08 -11.00 -12.56
N GLY A 41 -4.85 -11.02 -13.09
CA GLY A 41 -4.40 -10.19 -14.21
C GLY A 41 -4.07 -8.75 -13.83
N VAL A 42 -3.93 -8.45 -12.53
CA VAL A 42 -3.56 -7.11 -12.06
C VAL A 42 -2.05 -6.96 -12.07
N SER A 43 -1.54 -5.91 -12.72
CA SER A 43 -0.12 -5.61 -12.72
C SER A 43 0.30 -4.95 -11.41
N VAL A 44 1.03 -5.67 -10.57
CA VAL A 44 1.53 -5.17 -9.29
C VAL A 44 3.00 -4.79 -9.38
N TRP A 45 3.32 -3.58 -8.91
CA TRP A 45 4.68 -3.13 -8.66
C TRP A 45 5.07 -3.53 -7.23
N PHE A 46 6.00 -4.47 -7.11
CA PHE A 46 6.73 -4.69 -5.87
C PHE A 46 7.81 -3.64 -5.70
N SER A 47 7.92 -3.03 -4.52
CA SER A 47 9.16 -2.34 -4.14
C SER A 47 10.26 -3.41 -4.00
N GLU A 48 10.79 -3.89 -5.13
CA GLU A 48 11.82 -4.95 -5.22
C GLU A 48 13.17 -4.48 -4.68
N LYS A 49 13.31 -3.18 -4.45
CA LYS A 49 14.46 -2.60 -3.79
C LYS A 49 13.94 -1.90 -2.57
N ASP A 50 14.00 -2.62 -1.47
CA ASP A 50 14.39 -2.07 -0.18
C ASP A 50 13.85 -0.65 0.08
N VAL A 51 12.94 -0.52 1.03
CA VAL A 51 13.21 0.53 2.02
C VAL A 51 14.50 0.04 2.70
N ALA A 52 15.65 0.34 2.10
CA ALA A 52 16.94 0.04 2.70
C ALA A 52 17.00 0.88 3.96
N LEU A 53 17.70 0.40 5.00
CA LEU A 53 18.05 1.22 6.13
C LEU A 53 18.68 2.53 5.61
N GLY A 54 17.97 3.65 5.74
CA GLY A 54 18.41 4.98 5.27
C GLY A 54 17.74 5.53 4.00
N THR A 55 16.90 4.77 3.29
CA THR A 55 16.03 5.32 2.23
C THR A 55 14.68 5.74 2.82
N SER A 56 14.29 6.99 2.57
CA SER A 56 12.99 7.50 3.03
C SER A 56 11.86 6.72 2.35
N LEU A 57 11.03 6.04 3.16
CA LEU A 57 9.77 5.37 2.76
C LEU A 57 8.96 6.24 1.80
N LEU A 58 8.99 7.56 2.01
CA LEU A 58 8.23 8.52 1.22
C LEU A 58 8.66 8.57 -0.24
N ARG A 59 9.96 8.48 -0.49
CA ARG A 59 10.51 8.49 -1.85
C ARG A 59 10.08 7.26 -2.61
N GLU A 60 10.03 6.11 -1.95
CA GLU A 60 9.57 4.87 -2.58
C GLU A 60 8.07 4.91 -2.86
N ILE A 61 7.26 5.44 -1.93
CA ILE A 61 5.84 5.68 -2.19
C ILE A 61 5.63 6.67 -3.34
N ASP A 62 6.36 7.79 -3.39
CA ASP A 62 6.23 8.78 -4.47
C ASP A 62 6.61 8.19 -5.84
N LYS A 63 7.71 7.42 -5.91
CA LYS A 63 8.10 6.68 -7.13
C LYS A 63 7.05 5.64 -7.54
N GLY A 64 6.54 4.88 -6.57
CA GLY A 64 5.51 3.87 -6.78
C GLY A 64 4.22 4.48 -7.31
N LEU A 65 3.77 5.59 -6.70
CA LEU A 65 2.59 6.34 -7.11
C LEU A 65 2.78 7.06 -8.45
N ALA A 66 4.00 7.46 -8.81
CA ALA A 66 4.28 8.04 -10.12
C ALA A 66 4.10 7.02 -11.25
N LYS A 67 4.41 5.75 -10.98
CA LYS A 67 4.38 4.64 -11.94
C LYS A 67 3.20 3.69 -11.78
N SER A 68 2.29 3.96 -10.84
CA SER A 68 1.14 3.11 -10.56
C SER A 68 -0.16 3.91 -10.43
N ARG A 69 -1.29 3.28 -10.75
CA ARG A 69 -2.61 3.93 -10.68
C ARG A 69 -3.05 4.11 -9.24
N VAL A 70 -2.84 3.08 -8.41
CA VAL A 70 -3.18 3.04 -6.98
C VAL A 70 -1.96 2.58 -6.17
N GLY A 71 -1.78 3.15 -4.98
CA GLY A 71 -0.82 2.69 -3.98
C GLY A 71 -1.52 1.94 -2.86
N ILE A 72 -1.01 0.77 -2.53
CA ILE A 72 -1.49 -0.08 -1.44
C ILE A 72 -0.39 -0.14 -0.39
N VAL A 73 -0.75 0.13 0.86
CA VAL A 73 0.18 0.01 1.99
C VAL A 73 -0.29 -1.14 2.87
N LEU A 74 0.48 -2.22 2.85
CA LEU A 74 0.29 -3.36 3.74
C LEU A 74 0.84 -3.02 5.12
N VAL A 75 -0.06 -2.73 6.04
CA VAL A 75 0.23 -2.38 7.42
C VAL A 75 0.29 -3.66 8.26
N THR A 76 1.51 -4.04 8.61
CA THR A 76 1.82 -5.15 9.52
C THR A 76 2.47 -4.63 10.79
N PRO A 77 2.59 -5.44 11.85
CA PRO A 77 3.38 -5.09 13.02
C PRO A 77 4.83 -4.69 12.66
N SER A 78 5.42 -5.34 11.66
CA SER A 78 6.76 -5.04 11.14
C SER A 78 6.84 -3.63 10.56
N LEU A 79 5.84 -3.22 9.77
CA LEU A 79 5.76 -1.85 9.24
C LEU A 79 5.58 -0.83 10.38
N LEU A 80 4.68 -1.10 11.33
CA LEU A 80 4.43 -0.18 12.44
C LEU A 80 5.68 0.05 13.31
N SER A 81 6.42 -1.03 13.62
CA SER A 81 7.68 -0.95 14.35
C SER A 81 8.71 -0.10 13.59
N ARG A 82 8.79 -0.29 12.28
CA ARG A 82 9.70 0.47 11.40
C ARG A 82 9.35 1.95 11.32
N VAL A 83 8.07 2.29 11.12
CA VAL A 83 7.62 3.69 11.06
C VAL A 83 7.91 4.41 12.38
N ARG A 84 7.72 3.73 13.52
CA ARG A 84 8.13 4.26 14.84
C ARG A 84 9.66 4.45 14.94
N GLY A 85 10.44 3.47 14.47
CA GLY A 85 11.91 3.49 14.56
C GLY A 85 12.61 4.49 13.64
N GLU A 86 12.08 4.70 12.44
CA GLU A 86 12.61 5.69 11.47
C GLU A 86 12.19 7.13 11.79
N GLY A 87 11.30 7.35 12.76
CA GLY A 87 10.84 8.68 13.16
C GLY A 87 10.10 9.41 12.04
N ILE A 88 9.45 8.67 11.14
CA ILE A 88 8.70 9.23 10.01
C ILE A 88 7.61 10.15 10.57
N ALA A 89 7.71 11.43 10.26
CA ALA A 89 6.80 12.41 10.82
C ALA A 89 5.40 12.26 10.21
N GLU A 90 4.36 12.48 11.02
CA GLU A 90 2.97 12.46 10.56
C GLU A 90 2.75 13.39 9.33
N LYS A 91 3.44 14.52 9.29
CA LYS A 91 3.40 15.48 8.16
C LYS A 91 3.89 14.88 6.85
N GLU A 92 4.92 14.04 6.91
CA GLU A 92 5.50 13.41 5.74
C GLU A 92 4.54 12.36 5.16
N LEU A 93 3.95 11.55 6.04
CA LEU A 93 2.95 10.57 5.65
C LEU A 93 1.66 11.25 5.16
N SER A 94 1.27 12.36 5.76
CA SER A 94 0.15 13.21 5.32
C SER A 94 0.32 13.71 3.89
N ALA A 95 1.52 14.11 3.48
CA ALA A 95 1.77 14.66 2.15
C ALA A 95 1.53 13.62 1.04
N LEU A 96 1.84 12.35 1.33
CA LEU A 96 1.56 11.24 0.41
C LEU A 96 0.08 10.87 0.40
N LEU A 97 -0.56 10.92 1.57
CA LEU A 97 -1.99 10.66 1.70
C LEU A 97 -2.85 11.70 0.99
N ALA A 98 -2.38 12.95 0.90
CA ALA A 98 -3.08 14.02 0.19
C ALA A 98 -3.34 13.71 -1.30
N ARG A 99 -2.64 12.73 -1.88
CA ARG A 99 -2.86 12.33 -3.28
C ARG A 99 -4.09 11.43 -3.49
N ASP A 100 -4.82 11.01 -2.44
CA ASP A 100 -6.05 10.18 -2.53
C ASP A 100 -5.91 8.84 -3.27
N LEU A 101 -4.68 8.43 -3.58
CA LEU A 101 -4.38 7.20 -4.32
C LEU A 101 -3.87 6.08 -3.40
N LEU A 102 -3.80 6.30 -2.09
CA LEU A 102 -3.19 5.37 -1.15
C LEU A 102 -4.23 4.70 -0.24
N VAL A 103 -4.28 3.37 -0.27
CA VAL A 103 -5.23 2.56 0.50
C VAL A 103 -4.47 1.69 1.52
N PRO A 104 -4.71 1.87 2.83
CA PRO A 104 -4.08 1.03 3.85
C PRO A 104 -4.79 -0.33 3.97
N ILE A 105 -4.03 -1.41 4.08
CA ILE A 105 -4.50 -2.76 4.33
C ILE A 105 -3.87 -3.25 5.63
N VAL A 106 -4.65 -3.41 6.68
CA VAL A 106 -4.15 -3.94 7.96
C VAL A 106 -4.10 -5.47 7.92
N HIS A 107 -2.93 -6.03 8.22
CA HIS A 107 -2.68 -7.47 8.29
C HIS A 107 -1.96 -7.82 9.58
N ASP A 108 -2.47 -8.82 10.30
CA ASP A 108 -2.01 -9.22 11.65
C ASP A 108 -1.86 -8.04 12.63
N THR A 109 -2.67 -7.00 12.44
CA THR A 109 -2.68 -5.79 13.27
C THR A 109 -4.08 -5.18 13.31
N THR A 110 -4.22 -4.02 13.99
CA THR A 110 -5.48 -3.30 14.14
C THR A 110 -5.39 -1.87 13.62
N TYR A 111 -6.53 -1.32 13.23
CA TYR A 111 -6.64 0.11 12.91
C TYR A 111 -6.28 1.01 14.09
N GLU A 112 -6.47 0.54 15.32
CA GLU A 112 -6.04 1.24 16.53
C GLU A 112 -4.51 1.35 16.58
N ALA A 113 -3.80 0.23 16.40
CA ALA A 113 -2.34 0.23 16.38
C ALA A 113 -1.77 1.08 15.23
N LEU A 114 -2.45 1.09 14.08
CA LEU A 114 -2.15 2.00 12.98
C LEU A 114 -2.38 3.46 13.38
N ARG A 115 -3.50 3.77 14.02
CA ARG A 115 -3.85 5.13 14.47
C ARG A 115 -2.86 5.67 15.50
N ASP A 116 -2.33 4.82 16.37
CA ASP A 116 -1.31 5.20 17.35
C ASP A 116 0.01 5.64 16.68
N VAL A 117 0.34 5.05 15.54
CA VAL A 117 1.55 5.40 14.78
C VAL A 117 1.30 6.55 13.81
N SER A 118 0.16 6.49 13.12
CA SER A 118 -0.29 7.52 12.19
C SER A 118 -1.81 7.67 12.27
N PRO A 119 -2.29 8.69 12.99
CA PRO A 119 -3.71 9.00 13.06
C PRO A 119 -4.33 9.23 11.68
N LEU A 120 -3.57 9.88 10.78
CA LEU A 120 -4.00 10.16 9.41
C LEU A 120 -4.19 8.89 8.57
N LEU A 121 -3.27 7.91 8.64
CA LEU A 121 -3.48 6.62 7.96
C LEU A 121 -4.65 5.86 8.56
N GLY A 122 -4.74 5.81 9.88
CA GLY A 122 -5.82 5.12 10.61
C GLY A 122 -7.19 5.78 10.49
N SER A 123 -7.27 6.99 9.93
CA SER A 123 -8.53 7.68 9.62
C SER A 123 -9.08 7.34 8.23
N ARG A 124 -8.26 6.76 7.35
CA ARG A 124 -8.68 6.40 6.00
C ARG A 124 -9.42 5.07 5.96
N SER A 125 -10.36 4.99 5.03
CA SER A 125 -11.02 3.74 4.68
C SER A 125 -10.02 2.80 4.03
N GLY A 126 -9.82 1.65 4.64
CA GLY A 126 -8.94 0.60 4.14
C GLY A 126 -9.60 -0.78 4.24
N LEU A 127 -8.79 -1.82 4.07
CA LEU A 127 -9.22 -3.20 4.25
C LEU A 127 -8.47 -3.85 5.40
N SER A 128 -9.10 -4.84 6.02
CA SER A 128 -8.55 -5.62 7.12
C SER A 128 -8.56 -7.09 6.73
N THR A 129 -7.41 -7.75 6.82
CA THR A 129 -7.36 -9.20 6.57
C THR A 129 -7.96 -10.01 7.72
N LYS A 130 -8.31 -9.36 8.83
CA LYS A 130 -9.07 -9.96 9.94
C LYS A 130 -10.56 -10.07 9.61
N ASP A 131 -11.08 -9.10 8.84
CA ASP A 131 -12.50 -9.02 8.49
C ASP A 131 -12.80 -9.68 7.14
N ALA A 132 -11.80 -9.80 6.26
CA ALA A 132 -11.90 -10.46 4.97
C ALA A 132 -10.62 -11.25 4.67
N SER A 133 -10.72 -12.41 4.02
CA SER A 133 -9.53 -13.17 3.63
C SER A 133 -8.64 -12.38 2.65
N MET A 134 -7.35 -12.72 2.59
CA MET A 134 -6.41 -12.08 1.66
C MET A 134 -6.90 -12.14 0.21
N ALA A 135 -7.49 -13.27 -0.19
CA ALA A 135 -8.10 -13.44 -1.52
C ALA A 135 -9.29 -12.49 -1.76
N ALA A 136 -10.13 -12.24 -0.74
CA ALA A 136 -11.25 -11.31 -0.85
C ALA A 136 -10.77 -9.85 -0.90
N VAL A 137 -9.70 -9.53 -0.15
CA VAL A 137 -9.01 -8.24 -0.24
C VAL A 137 -8.47 -8.03 -1.65
N ALA A 138 -7.72 -8.99 -2.18
CA ALA A 138 -7.19 -8.95 -3.55
C ALA A 138 -8.30 -8.82 -4.61
N ALA A 139 -9.43 -9.50 -4.44
CA ALA A 139 -10.58 -9.37 -5.33
C ALA A 139 -11.12 -7.92 -5.38
N LYS A 140 -11.32 -7.30 -4.21
CA LYS A 140 -11.79 -5.90 -4.12
C LYS A 140 -10.80 -4.91 -4.74
N LEU A 141 -9.50 -5.16 -4.58
CA LEU A 141 -8.46 -4.35 -5.20
C LEU A 141 -8.43 -4.51 -6.72
N ALA A 142 -8.60 -5.74 -7.22
CA ALA A 142 -8.68 -6.01 -8.64
C ALA A 142 -9.90 -5.30 -9.28
N GLU A 143 -11.06 -5.32 -8.62
CA GLU A 143 -12.24 -4.57 -9.05
C GLU A 143 -12.02 -3.06 -9.06
N LEU A 144 -11.20 -2.53 -8.14
CA LEU A 144 -10.89 -1.10 -8.09
C LEU A 144 -10.07 -0.64 -9.31
N VAL A 145 -9.21 -1.51 -9.86
CA VAL A 145 -8.32 -1.19 -10.99
C VAL A 145 -8.84 -1.67 -12.34
N ALA A 146 -9.78 -2.62 -12.39
CA ALA A 146 -10.36 -3.15 -13.62
C ALA A 146 -11.27 -2.15 -14.39
N VAL A 147 -11.35 -0.89 -13.94
CA VAL A 147 -12.13 0.20 -14.57
C VAL A 147 -11.31 0.92 -15.64
#